data_AF-A0A7Z7VN38-F1
#
_entry.id   AF-A0A7Z7VN38-F1
#
_cell.length_a   1.000
_cell.length_b   1.000
_cell.length_c   1.000
_cell.angle_alpha   90.00
_cell.angle_beta   90.00
_cell.angle_gamma   90.00
#
_symmetry.space_group_name_H-M   'P 1'
#
loop_
_entity.id
_entity.type
_entity.pdbx_description
1 polymer ?
#
loop_
_entity_poly.entity_id
_entity_poly.type
_entity_poly.pdbx_seq_one_letter_code
_entity_poly.pdbx_strand_id
1 'polypeptide(L)'
;SAVQTNMEGNDFAKHSVQDQSLVNERFTRLPMGSIIRREECLNDLFDLAITKQLPQLKDTLLAVLEAKAQFARRPSVLAKIEQIERTVFTMPISEQEVDALAIQIAPNSALSEEQQAESAMLLAEKGHEWQMRLEKQLEQANQELKILLAEEAQ
;
A
#
# COMPACT_ATOMS: atom_id res chain seq x y z
N SER A 1 24.71 -11.52 24.70
CA SER A 1 24.45 -12.10 23.37
C SER A 1 22.97 -12.35 23.07
N ALA A 2 22.05 -11.43 23.40
CA ALA A 2 20.62 -11.56 23.04
C ALA A 2 20.24 -10.80 21.75
N VAL A 3 21.15 -9.97 21.22
CA VAL A 3 20.94 -9.19 19.99
C VAL A 3 21.20 -10.03 18.73
N GLN A 4 22.18 -10.95 18.77
CA GLN A 4 22.50 -11.83 17.64
C GLN A 4 21.38 -12.85 17.34
N THR A 5 20.75 -13.40 18.36
CA THR A 5 19.66 -14.38 18.19
C THR A 5 18.38 -13.72 17.64
N ASN A 6 18.16 -12.44 17.93
CA ASN A 6 17.03 -11.69 17.36
C ASN A 6 17.25 -11.23 15.91
N MET A 7 18.50 -11.21 15.42
CA MET A 7 18.79 -10.96 14.00
C MET A 7 18.62 -12.21 13.12
N GLU A 8 18.67 -13.42 13.69
CA GLU A 8 18.52 -14.67 12.92
C GLU A 8 17.07 -15.00 12.55
N GLY A 9 16.10 -14.33 13.17
CA GLY A 9 14.66 -14.52 12.97
C GLY A 9 13.97 -13.46 12.11
N ASN A 10 14.69 -12.46 11.59
CA ASN A 10 14.12 -11.48 10.66
C ASN A 10 14.44 -11.90 9.22
N ASP A 11 13.42 -12.36 8.49
CA ASP A 11 13.53 -12.88 7.11
C ASP A 11 14.04 -11.84 6.09
N PHE A 12 14.13 -10.55 6.46
CA PHE A 12 14.79 -9.54 5.64
C PHE A 12 16.31 -9.73 5.52
N ALA A 13 16.97 -10.39 6.48
CA ALA A 13 18.43 -10.49 6.50
C ALA A 13 19.00 -11.69 5.73
N LYS A 14 18.23 -12.78 5.55
CA LYS A 14 18.77 -14.04 5.00
C LYS A 14 18.87 -14.09 3.48
N HIS A 15 18.08 -13.30 2.75
CA HIS A 15 18.14 -13.30 1.28
C HIS A 15 19.28 -12.45 0.70
N SER A 16 19.94 -11.59 1.50
CA SER A 16 21.05 -10.75 1.03
C SER A 16 22.44 -11.37 1.23
N VAL A 17 22.58 -12.35 2.14
CA VAL A 17 23.89 -12.86 2.58
C VAL A 17 24.32 -14.13 1.82
N GLN A 18 23.39 -14.85 1.17
CA GLN A 18 23.72 -16.09 0.46
C GLN A 18 23.98 -15.90 -1.04
N ASP A 19 23.78 -14.70 -1.58
CA ASP A 19 24.15 -14.41 -2.96
C ASP A 19 25.62 -13.97 -3.04
N GLN A 20 26.51 -14.94 -3.23
CA GLN A 20 27.95 -14.69 -3.40
C GLN A 20 28.29 -13.88 -4.67
N SER A 21 27.31 -13.55 -5.52
CA SER A 21 27.51 -12.62 -6.63
C SER A 21 27.56 -11.14 -6.22
N LEU A 22 27.09 -10.80 -5.00
CA LEU A 22 27.03 -9.43 -4.48
C LEU A 22 28.28 -9.01 -3.70
N VAL A 23 29.18 -9.94 -3.37
CA VAL A 23 30.46 -9.65 -2.70
C VAL A 23 31.50 -9.29 -3.76
N ASN A 24 31.36 -8.11 -4.34
CA ASN A 24 32.40 -7.50 -5.15
C ASN A 24 33.04 -6.37 -4.33
N GLU A 25 34.36 -6.42 -4.13
CA GLU A 25 35.16 -5.51 -3.28
C GLU A 25 35.18 -4.03 -3.74
N ARG A 26 34.31 -3.66 -4.69
CA ARG A 26 34.09 -2.29 -5.12
C ARG A 26 32.71 -1.86 -4.67
N PHE A 27 32.65 -1.33 -3.46
CA PHE A 27 31.58 -0.48 -2.91
C PHE A 27 30.22 -0.65 -3.61
N THR A 28 29.34 -1.45 -3.02
CA THR A 28 27.90 -1.40 -3.31
C THR A 28 27.41 0.00 -2.93
N ARG A 29 27.54 0.96 -3.87
CA ARG A 29 26.98 2.29 -3.72
C ARG A 29 25.47 2.13 -3.84
N LEU A 30 24.80 2.10 -2.69
CA LEU A 30 23.36 2.29 -2.64
C LEU A 30 23.04 3.59 -3.40
N PRO A 31 22.23 3.54 -4.47
CA PRO A 31 21.85 4.74 -5.22
C PRO A 31 20.91 5.57 -4.35
N MET A 32 21.49 6.39 -3.45
CA MET A 32 20.75 7.13 -2.43
C MET A 32 19.67 8.02 -3.03
N GLY A 33 19.88 8.55 -4.24
CA GLY A 33 18.85 9.32 -4.96
C GLY A 33 17.60 8.48 -5.26
N SER A 34 17.76 7.24 -5.73
CA SER A 34 16.63 6.34 -6.00
C SER A 34 15.92 5.91 -4.71
N ILE A 35 16.67 5.72 -3.62
CA ILE A 35 16.11 5.36 -2.31
C ILE A 35 15.27 6.50 -1.74
N ILE A 36 15.80 7.73 -1.75
CA ILE A 36 15.10 8.90 -1.24
C ILE A 36 13.78 9.13 -2.00
N ARG A 37 13.76 8.96 -3.32
CA ARG A 37 12.55 9.19 -4.11
C ARG A 37 11.51 8.10 -3.98
N ARG A 38 11.94 6.84 -3.81
CA ARG A 38 11.02 5.77 -3.43
C ARG A 38 10.38 6.08 -2.07
N GLU A 39 11.14 6.59 -1.12
CA GLU A 39 10.63 7.02 0.18
C GLU A 39 9.62 8.17 0.05
N GLU A 40 9.87 9.16 -0.80
CA GLU A 40 8.92 10.23 -1.11
C GLU A 40 7.60 9.67 -1.69
N CYS A 41 7.67 8.79 -2.68
CA CYS A 41 6.47 8.16 -3.24
C CYS A 41 5.69 7.33 -2.21
N LEU A 42 6.40 6.60 -1.34
CA LEU A 42 5.78 5.83 -0.27
C LEU A 42 5.11 6.75 0.76
N ASN A 43 5.75 7.84 1.15
CA ASN A 43 5.16 8.81 2.08
C ASN A 43 3.89 9.43 1.52
N ASP A 44 3.88 9.84 0.25
CA ASP A 44 2.67 10.34 -0.41
C ASP A 44 1.57 9.27 -0.44
N LEU A 45 1.93 8.03 -0.76
CA LEU A 45 1.00 6.91 -0.77
C LEU A 45 0.41 6.64 0.62
N PHE A 46 1.23 6.71 1.68
CA PHE A 46 0.79 6.57 3.07
C PHE A 46 -0.16 7.69 3.46
N ASP A 47 0.15 8.95 3.13
CA ASP A 47 -0.73 10.08 3.43
C ASP A 47 -2.07 9.98 2.68
N LEU A 48 -2.06 9.49 1.44
CA LEU A 48 -3.28 9.21 0.70
C LEU A 48 -4.09 8.09 1.36
N ALA A 49 -3.49 6.93 1.60
CA ALA A 49 -4.18 5.73 2.07
C ALA A 49 -4.62 5.80 3.53
N ILE A 50 -3.88 6.48 4.39
CA ILE A 50 -4.18 6.55 5.83
C ILE A 50 -4.82 7.89 6.16
N THR A 51 -4.17 9.01 5.85
CA THR A 51 -4.58 10.33 6.35
C THR A 51 -5.86 10.83 5.68
N LYS A 52 -5.97 10.70 4.35
CA LYS A 52 -7.15 11.19 3.61
C LYS A 52 -8.34 10.24 3.68
N GLN A 53 -8.08 8.93 3.78
CA GLN A 53 -9.15 7.93 3.78
C GLN A 53 -9.64 7.50 5.16
N LEU A 54 -8.95 7.88 6.25
CA LEU A 54 -9.31 7.48 7.61
C LEU A 54 -10.80 7.61 7.94
N PRO A 55 -11.49 8.71 7.58
CA PRO A 55 -12.91 8.86 7.89
C PRO A 55 -13.77 7.81 7.19
N GLN A 56 -13.58 7.63 5.87
CA GLN A 56 -14.35 6.67 5.08
C GLN A 56 -14.02 5.23 5.48
N LEU A 57 -12.73 4.93 5.70
CA LEU A 57 -12.27 3.64 6.17
C LEU A 57 -12.91 3.26 7.51
N LYS A 58 -12.98 4.21 8.46
CA LYS A 58 -13.63 4.01 9.76
C LYS A 58 -15.10 3.65 9.60
N ASP A 59 -15.84 4.40 8.78
CA ASP A 59 -17.27 4.18 8.60
C ASP A 59 -17.55 2.83 7.93
N THR A 60 -16.78 2.47 6.89
CA THR A 60 -16.86 1.16 6.24
C THR A 60 -16.51 0.02 7.19
N LEU A 61 -15.44 0.18 7.99
CA LEU A 61 -15.04 -0.81 8.98
C LEU A 61 -16.13 -1.02 10.04
N LEU A 62 -16.72 0.07 10.54
CA LEU A 62 -17.80 -0.02 11.52
C LEU A 62 -18.98 -0.81 10.96
N ALA A 63 -19.40 -0.52 9.73
CA ALA A 63 -20.48 -1.24 9.06
C ALA A 63 -20.16 -2.75 8.89
N VAL A 64 -18.92 -3.08 8.53
CA VAL A 64 -18.46 -4.49 8.45
C VAL A 64 -18.53 -5.17 9.81
N LEU A 65 -18.07 -4.52 10.88
CA LEU A 65 -18.09 -5.08 12.24
C LEU A 65 -19.52 -5.29 12.74
N GLU A 66 -20.41 -4.32 12.50
CA GLU A 66 -21.84 -4.43 12.83
C GLU A 66 -22.49 -5.60 12.09
N ALA A 67 -22.20 -5.76 10.79
CA ALA A 67 -22.69 -6.88 9.99
C ALA A 67 -22.16 -8.23 10.51
N LYS A 68 -20.87 -8.33 10.87
CA LYS A 68 -20.31 -9.55 11.47
C LYS A 68 -21.02 -9.92 12.77
N ALA A 69 -21.32 -8.94 13.61
CA ALA A 69 -22.06 -9.16 14.86
C ALA A 69 -23.49 -9.64 14.58
N GLN A 70 -24.17 -9.03 13.62
CA GLN A 70 -25.53 -9.42 13.21
C GLN A 70 -25.60 -10.85 12.66
N PHE A 71 -24.63 -11.26 11.84
CA PHE A 71 -24.62 -12.55 11.14
C PHE A 71 -23.69 -13.60 11.76
N ALA A 72 -23.30 -13.44 13.03
CA ALA A 72 -22.35 -14.32 13.73
C ALA A 72 -22.72 -15.82 13.70
N ARG A 73 -24.02 -16.14 13.55
CA ARG A 73 -24.53 -17.52 13.49
C ARG A 73 -24.78 -18.05 12.07
N ARG A 74 -24.41 -17.29 11.03
CA ARG A 74 -24.60 -17.65 9.62
C ARG A 74 -23.25 -17.72 8.91
N PRO A 75 -22.57 -18.89 8.95
CA PRO A 75 -21.19 -19.03 8.44
C PRO A 75 -21.03 -18.65 6.96
N SER A 76 -22.02 -18.93 6.12
CA SER A 76 -21.99 -18.57 4.70
C SER A 76 -22.00 -17.06 4.45
N VAL A 77 -22.76 -16.32 5.24
CA VAL A 77 -22.85 -14.85 5.17
C VAL A 77 -21.59 -14.23 5.76
N LEU A 78 -21.11 -14.78 6.89
CA LEU A 78 -19.88 -14.34 7.52
C LEU A 78 -18.68 -14.43 6.59
N ALA A 79 -18.55 -15.52 5.83
CA ALA A 79 -17.49 -15.67 4.83
C ALA A 79 -17.54 -14.60 3.73
N LYS A 80 -18.73 -14.16 3.31
CA LYS A 80 -18.88 -13.04 2.36
C LYS A 80 -18.47 -11.72 2.99
N ILE A 81 -18.85 -11.47 4.25
CA ILE A 81 -18.46 -10.26 4.98
C ILE A 81 -16.95 -10.19 5.20
N GLU A 82 -16.30 -11.32 5.52
CA GLU A 82 -14.84 -11.41 5.63
C GLU A 82 -14.14 -11.14 4.28
N GLN A 83 -14.75 -11.56 3.17
CA GLN A 83 -14.21 -11.23 1.85
C GLN A 83 -14.30 -9.73 1.56
N ILE A 84 -15.42 -9.08 1.93
CA ILE A 84 -15.59 -7.63 1.81
C ILE A 84 -14.57 -6.89 2.70
N GLU A 85 -14.38 -7.34 3.94
CA GLU A 85 -13.38 -6.79 4.86
C GLU A 85 -11.97 -6.84 4.28
N ARG A 86 -11.59 -7.95 3.62
CA ARG A 86 -10.29 -8.03 2.94
C ARG A 86 -10.16 -6.97 1.85
N THR A 87 -11.20 -6.71 1.08
CA THR A 87 -11.21 -5.64 0.07
C THR A 87 -11.01 -4.28 0.72
N VAL A 88 -11.55 -4.01 1.91
CA VAL A 88 -11.37 -2.74 2.64
C VAL A 88 -9.90 -2.48 2.99
N PHE A 89 -9.16 -3.53 3.37
CA PHE A 89 -7.76 -3.41 3.83
C PHE A 89 -6.70 -3.76 2.77
N THR A 90 -7.09 -4.11 1.55
CA THR A 90 -6.14 -4.42 0.48
C THR A 90 -5.62 -3.14 -0.14
N MET A 91 -4.33 -3.05 -0.43
CA MET A 91 -3.80 -1.89 -1.19
C MET A 91 -4.04 -2.11 -2.70
N PRO A 92 -4.78 -1.22 -3.41
CA PRO A 92 -5.01 -1.35 -4.85
C PRO A 92 -3.79 -0.94 -5.70
N ILE A 93 -2.65 -0.67 -5.04
CA ILE A 93 -1.44 -0.13 -5.63
C ILE A 93 -0.30 -1.06 -5.25
N SER A 94 0.43 -1.52 -6.26
CA SER A 94 1.51 -2.50 -6.10
C SER A 94 2.85 -1.82 -5.85
N GLU A 95 3.77 -2.52 -5.19
CA GLU A 95 5.15 -2.05 -5.02
C GLU A 95 5.83 -1.79 -6.36
N GLN A 96 5.56 -2.61 -7.38
CA GLN A 96 6.09 -2.43 -8.73
C GLN A 96 5.64 -1.11 -9.37
N GLU A 97 4.41 -0.66 -9.08
CA GLU A 97 3.90 0.62 -9.57
C GLU A 97 4.61 1.81 -8.91
N VAL A 98 4.86 1.71 -7.61
CA VAL A 98 5.62 2.71 -6.84
C VAL A 98 7.06 2.78 -7.34
N ASP A 99 7.70 1.63 -7.54
CA ASP A 99 9.07 1.55 -8.05
C ASP A 99 9.19 2.12 -9.48
N ALA A 100 8.23 1.82 -10.34
CA ALA A 100 8.18 2.37 -11.69
C ALA A 100 8.05 3.89 -11.70
N LEU A 101 7.26 4.46 -10.78
CA LEU A 101 7.14 5.91 -10.62
C LEU A 101 8.45 6.51 -10.10
N ALA A 102 9.04 5.92 -9.06
CA ALA A 102 10.30 6.38 -8.47
C ALA A 102 11.45 6.45 -9.50
N ILE A 103 11.51 5.48 -10.42
CA ILE A 103 12.46 5.48 -11.53
C ILE A 103 12.20 6.62 -12.53
N GLN A 104 10.93 6.89 -12.85
CA GLN A 104 10.56 7.96 -13.79
C GLN A 104 10.91 9.34 -13.26
N ILE A 105 10.71 9.59 -11.96
CA ILE A 105 11.03 10.88 -11.35
C ILE A 105 12.53 11.04 -11.09
N ALA A 106 13.31 9.96 -10.93
CA ALA A 106 14.72 10.00 -10.52
C ALA A 106 15.74 9.51 -11.58
N PRO A 107 15.92 10.17 -12.74
CA PRO A 107 17.11 9.91 -13.53
C PRO A 107 18.36 10.35 -12.74
N ASN A 108 19.42 9.56 -12.80
CA ASN A 108 20.63 9.58 -11.97
C ASN A 108 21.51 10.87 -12.01
N SER A 109 20.95 12.04 -12.32
CA SER A 109 21.65 13.32 -12.46
C SER A 109 20.98 14.45 -11.67
N ALA A 110 21.74 15.49 -11.33
CA ALA A 110 21.20 16.72 -10.77
C ALA A 110 20.17 17.30 -11.76
N LEU A 111 18.90 17.27 -11.36
CA LEU A 111 17.79 17.74 -12.18
C LEU A 111 17.84 19.27 -12.31
N SER A 112 17.59 19.78 -13.51
CA SER A 112 17.28 21.19 -13.72
C SER A 112 15.97 21.57 -12.99
N GLU A 113 15.74 22.87 -12.75
CA GLU A 113 14.47 23.34 -12.16
C GLU A 113 13.25 22.87 -12.96
N GLU A 114 13.36 22.83 -14.29
CA GLU A 114 12.31 22.33 -15.19
C GLU A 114 12.02 20.84 -14.98
N GLN A 115 13.06 20.00 -14.83
CA GLN A 115 12.91 18.57 -14.57
C GLN A 115 12.37 18.29 -13.16
N GLN A 116 12.68 19.14 -12.18
CA GLN A 116 12.09 19.07 -10.84
C GLN A 116 10.59 19.39 -10.88
N ALA A 117 10.19 20.42 -11.64
CA ALA A 117 8.79 20.77 -11.83
C ALA A 117 8.02 19.67 -12.57
N GLU A 118 8.60 19.06 -13.61
CA GLU A 118 8.03 17.92 -14.33
C GLU A 118 7.85 16.70 -13.41
N SER A 119 8.86 16.39 -12.58
CA SER A 119 8.79 15.30 -11.60
C SER A 119 7.67 15.52 -10.58
N ALA A 120 7.53 16.75 -10.07
CA ALA A 120 6.48 17.10 -9.12
C ALA A 120 5.08 17.01 -9.74
N MET A 121 4.94 17.41 -11.00
CA MET A 121 3.68 17.28 -11.74
C MET A 121 3.28 15.82 -11.93
N LEU A 122 4.24 14.96 -12.34
CA LEU A 122 4.00 13.53 -12.51
C LEU A 122 3.60 12.85 -11.19
N LEU A 123 4.27 13.21 -10.09
CA LEU A 123 3.95 12.71 -8.76
C LEU A 123 2.53 13.14 -8.33
N ALA A 124 2.15 14.39 -8.58
CA ALA A 124 0.81 14.88 -8.28
C ALA A 124 -0.29 14.18 -9.10
N GLU A 125 -0.05 13.96 -10.40
CA GLU A 125 -0.98 13.22 -11.26
C GLU A 125 -1.17 11.77 -10.76
N LYS A 126 -0.07 11.09 -10.44
CA LYS A 126 -0.10 9.73 -9.92
C LYS A 126 -0.72 9.64 -8.53
N GLY A 127 -0.45 10.62 -7.66
CA GLY A 127 -1.10 10.73 -6.37
C GLY A 127 -2.62 10.88 -6.50
N HIS A 128 -3.11 11.66 -7.47
CA HIS A 128 -4.54 11.77 -7.74
C HIS A 128 -5.14 10.45 -8.25
N GLU A 129 -4.45 9.77 -9.17
CA GLU A 129 -4.87 8.46 -9.68
C GLU A 129 -4.98 7.42 -8.54
N TRP A 130 -3.98 7.37 -7.67
CA TRP A 130 -3.96 6.49 -6.50
C TRP A 130 -5.11 6.80 -5.53
N GLN A 131 -5.36 8.09 -5.26
CA GLN A 131 -6.49 8.51 -4.44
C GLN A 131 -7.82 8.01 -5.01
N MET A 132 -8.06 8.20 -6.31
CA MET A 132 -9.29 7.77 -6.98
C MET A 132 -9.49 6.24 -6.90
N ARG A 133 -8.42 5.46 -7.05
CA ARG A 133 -8.49 3.99 -6.94
C ARG A 133 -8.82 3.54 -5.52
N LEU A 134 -8.18 4.15 -4.53
CA LEU A 134 -8.43 3.89 -3.12
C LEU A 134 -9.89 4.23 -2.75
N GLU A 135 -10.40 5.39 -3.18
CA GLU A 135 -11.79 5.82 -2.93
C GLU A 135 -12.79 4.85 -3.56
N LYS A 136 -12.53 4.47 -4.82
CA LYS A 136 -13.37 3.51 -5.54
C LYS A 136 -13.44 2.15 -4.84
N GLN A 137 -12.33 1.69 -4.27
CA GLN A 137 -12.29 0.41 -3.55
C GLN A 137 -13.16 0.43 -2.29
N LEU A 138 -13.09 1.51 -1.50
CA LEU A 138 -13.94 1.67 -0.31
C LEU A 138 -15.41 1.79 -0.68
N GLU A 139 -15.73 2.55 -1.74
CA GLU A 139 -17.10 2.68 -2.22
C GLU A 139 -17.65 1.33 -2.70
N GLN A 140 -16.84 0.54 -3.42
CA GLN A 140 -17.21 -0.80 -3.85
C GLN A 140 -17.49 -1.72 -2.65
N ALA A 141 -16.61 -1.74 -1.64
CA ALA A 141 -16.82 -2.55 -0.44
C ALA A 141 -18.11 -2.15 0.31
N ASN A 142 -18.40 -0.85 0.41
CA ASN A 142 -19.65 -0.34 0.98
C ASN A 142 -20.89 -0.79 0.20
N GLN A 143 -20.82 -0.75 -1.14
CA GLN A 143 -21.91 -1.19 -2.00
C GLN A 143 -22.16 -2.70 -1.90
N GLU A 144 -21.10 -3.50 -1.94
CA GLU A 144 -21.17 -4.95 -1.76
C GLU A 144 -21.79 -5.32 -0.41
N LEU A 145 -21.41 -4.61 0.65
CA LEU A 145 -22.00 -4.80 1.98
C LEU A 145 -23.49 -4.44 1.99
N LYS A 146 -23.89 -3.30 1.42
CA LYS A 146 -25.30 -2.88 1.35
C LYS A 146 -26.16 -3.90 0.60
N ILE A 147 -25.67 -4.42 -0.52
CA ILE A 147 -26.37 -5.45 -1.30
C ILE A 147 -26.54 -6.72 -0.46
N LEU A 148 -25.47 -7.19 0.18
CA LEU A 148 -25.53 -8.37 1.05
C LEU A 148 -26.54 -8.19 2.20
N LEU A 149 -26.54 -7.04 2.85
CA LEU A 149 -27.50 -6.74 3.93
C LEU A 149 -28.95 -6.73 3.43
N ALA A 150 -29.20 -6.22 2.22
CA ALA A 150 -30.53 -6.19 1.62
C ALA A 150 -31.02 -7.59 1.21
N GLU A 151 -30.13 -8.45 0.70
CA GLU A 151 -30.43 -9.85 0.37
C GLU A 151 -30.78 -10.67 1.61
N GLU A 152 -30.06 -10.45 2.71
CA GLU A 152 -30.23 -11.23 3.95
C GLU A 152 -31.36 -10.71 4.86
N ALA A 153 -31.95 -9.56 4.52
CA ALA A 153 -33.12 -8.98 5.20
C ALA A 153 -34.47 -9.44 4.60
N GLN A 154 -34.45 -10.18 3.48
CA GLN A 154 -35.61 -10.82 2.85
C GLN A 154 -35.81 -12.23 3.38
#